data_AF-A0A7C5F6J5-F1
#
_entry.id   AF-A0A7C5F6J5-F1
#
_cell.length_a   1.000
_cell.length_b   1.000
_cell.length_c   1.000
_cell.angle_alpha   90.00
_cell.angle_beta   90.00
_cell.angle_gamma   90.00
#
_symmetry.space_group_name_H-M   'P 1'
#
loop_
_entity.id
_entity.type
_entity.pdbx_description
1 polymer ?
#
loop_
_entity_poly.entity_id
_entity_poly.type
_entity_poly.pdbx_seq_one_letter_code
_entity_poly.pdbx_strand_id
1 'polypeptide(L)'
;TADLIEGLKELPYIRVKSSNDGVLTNSVLEAHRINSEYVMKESRRITTNNGHRKVAEKSFNEEFATEIGYEKDGRVDWQKFHCGLFKYDLNSLIHGCFLEEIGGRLRATRALSGFVEASGVVVAESGGVKNNIVQPELKGGEGNVPFPRTEFVAKEIKAYFNLDLALLRGYGLPDNATKLLIALSLFKVRRFLSTGLRLRTACDLDMVGDLTVTRPNGFMISEEKALLQECKRLIASCKPLFADPIITEVEWKPTKKKGKEKTGDSEQPAPDENDEDKEENGE
;
A
#
# COMPACT_ATOMS: atom_id res chain seq x y z
N THR A 1 -0.23 -6.32 -14.51
CA THR A 1 -0.19 -4.98 -15.14
C THR A 1 -0.01 -3.94 -14.04
N ALA A 2 0.93 -3.01 -14.15
CA ALA A 2 1.17 -1.97 -13.15
C ALA A 2 0.21 -0.76 -13.28
N ASP A 3 -0.96 -0.98 -13.90
CA ASP A 3 -1.92 0.06 -14.24
C ASP A 3 -3.30 -0.28 -13.67
N LEU A 4 -4.14 0.74 -13.55
CA LEU A 4 -5.49 0.62 -13.03
C LEU A 4 -6.36 -0.26 -13.93
N ILE A 5 -7.35 -0.92 -13.33
CA ILE A 5 -8.37 -1.64 -14.09
C ILE A 5 -9.08 -0.67 -15.05
N GLU A 6 -9.60 -1.20 -16.16
CA GLU A 6 -10.22 -0.40 -17.23
C GLU A 6 -11.21 0.64 -16.70
N GLY A 7 -12.02 0.27 -15.71
CA GLY A 7 -13.03 1.15 -15.16
C GLY A 7 -12.54 2.31 -14.31
N LEU A 8 -11.26 2.34 -13.95
CA LEU A 8 -10.64 3.33 -13.07
C LEU A 8 -9.44 4.04 -13.69
N LYS A 9 -9.13 3.82 -14.98
CA LYS A 9 -7.95 4.39 -15.67
C LYS A 9 -7.84 5.91 -15.62
N GLU A 10 -8.96 6.61 -15.45
CA GLU A 10 -9.00 8.08 -15.33
C GLU A 10 -8.85 8.59 -13.90
N LEU A 11 -8.50 7.73 -12.93
CA LEU A 11 -8.12 8.17 -11.59
C LEU A 11 -6.69 8.72 -11.55
N PRO A 12 -6.45 9.82 -10.82
CA PRO A 12 -5.11 10.31 -10.61
C PRO A 12 -4.32 9.35 -9.73
N TYR A 13 -3.07 9.14 -10.12
CA TYR A 13 -2.03 8.51 -9.31
C TYR A 13 -0.68 9.03 -9.79
N ILE A 14 0.36 8.78 -8.98
CA ILE A 14 1.71 9.19 -9.33
C ILE A 14 2.48 7.98 -9.85
N ARG A 15 2.99 8.09 -11.07
CA ARG A 15 3.82 7.08 -11.72
C ARG A 15 5.29 7.45 -11.58
N VAL A 16 6.08 6.53 -11.05
CA VAL A 16 7.53 6.69 -10.91
C VAL A 16 8.22 6.05 -12.11
N LYS A 17 9.08 6.83 -12.76
CA LYS A 17 9.88 6.43 -13.90
C LYS A 17 11.37 6.50 -13.58
N SER A 18 12.13 5.64 -14.23
CA SER A 18 13.60 5.69 -14.25
C SER A 18 14.10 6.77 -15.20
N SER A 19 15.42 7.04 -15.13
CA SER A 19 16.11 7.91 -16.09
C SER A 19 15.94 7.47 -17.55
N ASN A 20 15.64 6.19 -17.81
CA ASN A 20 15.47 5.64 -19.16
C ASN A 20 13.99 5.54 -19.57
N ASP A 21 13.10 6.29 -18.89
CA ASP A 21 11.64 6.31 -19.11
C ASP A 21 10.89 5.00 -18.79
N GLY A 22 11.60 3.95 -18.34
CA GLY A 22 10.98 2.73 -17.84
C GLY A 22 10.19 2.97 -16.53
N VAL A 23 8.99 2.41 -16.43
CA VAL A 23 8.13 2.49 -15.24
C VAL A 23 8.71 1.61 -14.13
N LEU A 24 8.93 2.20 -12.94
CA LEU A 24 9.48 1.51 -11.78
C LEU A 24 8.39 1.08 -10.79
N THR A 25 7.56 2.03 -10.37
CA THR A 25 6.46 1.82 -9.40
C THR A 25 5.43 2.95 -9.52
N ASN A 26 4.43 2.99 -8.64
CA ASN A 26 3.45 4.07 -8.55
C ASN A 26 2.80 4.16 -7.16
N SER A 27 2.15 5.28 -6.84
CA SER A 27 1.52 5.52 -5.53
C SER A 27 0.44 4.48 -5.14
N VAL A 28 -0.12 3.72 -6.10
CA VAL A 28 -1.11 2.67 -5.83
C VAL A 28 -0.43 1.36 -5.38
N LEU A 29 0.79 1.09 -5.84
CA LEU A 29 1.59 -0.07 -5.45
C LEU A 29 2.42 0.19 -4.19
N GLU A 30 2.83 1.44 -3.98
CA GLU A 30 3.63 1.84 -2.84
C GLU A 30 2.85 1.79 -1.52
N ALA A 31 3.45 1.18 -0.49
CA ALA A 31 2.86 1.06 0.85
C ALA A 31 2.63 2.43 1.51
N HIS A 32 3.55 3.37 1.29
CA HIS A 32 3.45 4.75 1.79
C HIS A 32 2.69 5.69 0.84
N ARG A 33 2.06 5.14 -0.21
CA ARG A 33 1.27 5.89 -1.18
C ARG A 33 2.07 7.05 -1.79
N ILE A 34 1.50 8.25 -1.79
CA ILE A 34 2.13 9.46 -2.24
C ILE A 34 3.43 9.77 -1.47
N ASN A 35 3.57 9.35 -0.20
CA ASN A 35 4.80 9.53 0.59
C ASN A 35 5.89 8.49 0.32
N SER A 36 5.76 7.65 -0.71
CA SER A 36 6.88 6.78 -1.08
C SER A 36 8.17 7.59 -1.24
N GLU A 37 9.30 7.03 -0.80
CA GLU A 37 10.62 7.63 -1.02
C GLU A 37 10.91 7.85 -2.52
N TYR A 38 10.28 7.04 -3.38
CA TYR A 38 10.37 7.14 -4.83
C TYR A 38 9.56 8.32 -5.40
N VAL A 39 8.72 8.95 -4.58
CA VAL A 39 7.88 10.11 -4.93
C VAL A 39 8.29 11.36 -4.14
N MET A 40 8.27 11.33 -2.81
CA MET A 40 8.38 12.54 -1.97
C MET A 40 9.80 12.92 -1.53
N LYS A 41 10.81 12.10 -1.82
CA LYS A 41 12.18 12.42 -1.39
C LYS A 41 12.88 13.39 -2.35
N GLU A 42 13.30 12.89 -3.51
CA GLU A 42 14.07 13.66 -4.51
C GLU A 42 13.52 13.50 -5.94
N SER A 43 12.37 12.84 -6.09
CA SER A 43 11.78 12.66 -7.42
C SER A 43 11.35 14.00 -8.02
N ARG A 44 11.40 14.12 -9.35
CA ARG A 44 11.09 15.38 -10.04
C ARG A 44 10.05 15.13 -11.12
N ARG A 45 9.10 16.05 -11.29
CA ARG A 45 8.04 15.91 -12.29
C ARG A 45 8.63 15.80 -13.70
N ILE A 46 8.06 14.89 -14.48
CA ILE A 46 8.33 14.75 -15.91
C ILE A 46 7.19 15.44 -16.66
N THR A 47 7.54 16.26 -17.64
CA THR A 47 6.62 16.85 -18.61
C THR A 47 7.10 16.51 -20.01
N THR A 48 6.17 16.29 -20.92
CA THR A 48 6.50 16.02 -22.33
C THR A 48 5.95 17.16 -23.17
N ASN A 49 6.84 17.95 -23.77
CA ASN A 49 6.47 19.04 -24.67
C ASN A 49 7.01 18.71 -26.06
N ASN A 50 6.13 18.65 -27.07
CA ASN A 50 6.48 18.33 -28.46
C ASN A 50 7.31 17.03 -28.61
N GLY A 51 7.01 16.01 -27.79
CA GLY A 51 7.74 14.72 -27.79
C GLY A 51 9.08 14.74 -27.04
N HIS A 52 9.49 15.89 -26.51
CA HIS A 52 10.71 16.03 -25.73
C HIS A 52 10.40 15.91 -24.23
N ARG A 53 11.09 14.96 -23.59
CA ARG A 53 11.03 14.74 -22.14
C ARG A 53 11.79 15.86 -21.42
N LYS A 54 11.09 16.57 -20.53
CA LYS A 54 11.66 17.60 -19.65
C LYS A 54 11.42 17.22 -18.19
N VAL A 55 12.49 17.23 -17.41
CA VAL A 55 12.45 17.00 -15.96
C VAL A 55 12.43 18.37 -15.27
N ALA A 56 11.55 18.54 -14.28
CA ALA A 56 11.47 19.75 -13.49
C ALA A 56 12.77 20.02 -12.72
N GLU A 57 13.04 21.29 -12.44
CA GLU A 57 14.23 21.69 -11.66
C GLU A 57 14.07 21.34 -10.19
N LYS A 58 12.89 21.65 -9.64
CA LYS A 58 12.51 21.35 -8.26
C LYS A 58 12.02 19.91 -8.11
N SER A 59 12.15 19.39 -6.90
CA SER A 59 11.56 18.10 -6.53
C SER A 59 10.05 18.23 -6.38
N PHE A 60 9.35 17.11 -6.59
CA PHE A 60 7.90 17.04 -6.50
C PHE A 60 7.39 17.37 -5.09
N ASN A 61 8.16 17.09 -4.04
CA ASN A 61 7.80 17.47 -2.67
C ASN A 61 7.79 18.99 -2.46
N GLU A 62 8.73 19.73 -3.06
CA GLU A 62 8.75 21.20 -3.02
C GLU A 62 7.58 21.78 -3.81
N GLU A 63 7.27 21.21 -4.98
CA GLU A 63 6.08 21.58 -5.76
C GLU A 63 4.80 21.37 -4.95
N PHE A 64 4.64 20.18 -4.36
CA PHE A 64 3.46 19.82 -3.58
C PHE A 64 3.35 20.67 -2.31
N ALA A 65 4.45 20.90 -1.59
CA ALA A 65 4.50 21.76 -0.40
C ALA A 65 4.06 23.20 -0.73
N THR A 66 4.54 23.72 -1.87
CA THR A 66 4.14 25.06 -2.35
C THR A 66 2.65 25.09 -2.70
N GLU A 67 2.14 24.08 -3.39
CA GLU A 67 0.74 24.01 -3.81
C GLU A 67 -0.23 23.97 -2.62
N ILE A 68 0.09 23.18 -1.59
CA ILE A 68 -0.74 23.11 -0.39
C ILE A 68 -0.53 24.32 0.55
N GLY A 69 0.39 25.23 0.22
CA GLY A 69 0.74 26.38 1.04
C GLY A 69 1.37 25.99 2.38
N TYR A 70 2.23 24.96 2.39
CA TYR A 70 2.89 24.51 3.60
C TYR A 70 3.96 25.50 4.07
N GLU A 71 3.88 25.87 5.34
CA GLU A 71 4.87 26.69 6.03
C GLU A 71 5.42 25.93 7.24
N LYS A 72 6.75 25.93 7.41
CA LYS A 72 7.44 25.20 8.47
C LYS A 72 6.92 25.58 9.87
N ASP A 73 6.76 26.88 10.11
CA ASP A 73 6.35 27.46 11.40
C ASP A 73 4.89 27.94 11.40
N GLY A 74 4.15 27.76 10.30
CA GLY A 74 2.76 28.17 10.14
C GLY A 74 1.75 27.05 10.43
N ARG A 75 0.46 27.40 10.57
CA ARG A 75 -0.64 26.42 10.70
C ARG A 75 -0.87 25.70 9.36
N VAL A 76 -1.14 24.39 9.42
CA VAL A 76 -1.51 23.61 8.23
C VAL A 76 -2.92 24.01 7.76
N ASP A 77 -3.03 24.38 6.49
CA ASP A 77 -4.31 24.47 5.79
C ASP A 77 -4.75 23.06 5.38
N TRP A 78 -5.59 22.45 6.23
CA TRP A 78 -6.06 21.08 6.02
C TRP A 78 -6.91 20.94 4.75
N GLN A 79 -7.65 21.98 4.35
CA GLN A 79 -8.46 21.89 3.15
C GLN A 79 -7.57 21.85 1.90
N LYS A 80 -6.56 22.71 1.82
CA LYS A 80 -5.56 22.66 0.74
C LYS A 80 -4.79 21.35 0.73
N PHE A 81 -4.42 20.83 1.90
CA PHE A 81 -3.75 19.54 2.02
C PHE A 81 -4.61 18.40 1.44
N HIS A 82 -5.90 18.30 1.82
CA HIS A 82 -6.80 17.28 1.28
C HIS A 82 -7.06 17.47 -0.22
N CYS A 83 -7.22 18.72 -0.68
CA CYS A 83 -7.36 19.02 -2.11
C CYS A 83 -6.12 18.57 -2.91
N GLY A 84 -4.91 18.83 -2.41
CA GLY A 84 -3.66 18.39 -3.03
C GLY A 84 -3.57 16.85 -3.11
N LEU A 85 -3.91 16.15 -2.02
CA LEU A 85 -3.97 14.70 -2.03
C LEU A 85 -5.02 14.18 -3.02
N PHE A 86 -6.23 14.77 -3.05
CA PHE A 86 -7.27 14.38 -4.00
C PHE A 86 -6.85 14.56 -5.46
N LYS A 87 -6.11 15.64 -5.74
CA LYS A 87 -5.62 15.99 -7.08
C LYS A 87 -4.61 15.00 -7.64
N TYR A 88 -3.67 14.52 -6.80
CA TYR A 88 -2.52 13.71 -7.24
C TYR A 88 -2.64 12.22 -6.88
N ASP A 89 -3.23 11.89 -5.73
CA ASP A 89 -3.40 10.51 -5.27
C ASP A 89 -4.53 10.40 -4.23
N LEU A 90 -5.77 10.38 -4.70
CA LEU A 90 -6.94 10.30 -3.81
C LEU A 90 -6.98 9.03 -2.94
N ASN A 91 -6.19 8.00 -3.28
CA ASN A 91 -6.09 6.80 -2.46
C ASN A 91 -5.39 7.07 -1.12
N SER A 92 -4.54 8.09 -1.05
CA SER A 92 -3.94 8.57 0.20
C SER A 92 -5.00 9.06 1.20
N LEU A 93 -6.12 9.62 0.72
CA LEU A 93 -7.23 10.05 1.59
C LEU A 93 -8.07 8.87 2.12
N ILE A 94 -8.12 7.75 1.39
CA ILE A 94 -8.85 6.54 1.79
C ILE A 94 -8.00 5.70 2.74
N HIS A 95 -6.75 5.44 2.37
CA HIS A 95 -5.86 4.50 3.05
C HIS A 95 -4.99 5.15 4.14
N GLY A 96 -4.99 6.48 4.17
CA GLY A 96 -4.11 7.29 5.00
C GLY A 96 -2.73 7.46 4.38
N CYS A 97 -2.07 8.56 4.73
CA CYS A 97 -0.67 8.82 4.42
C CYS A 97 -0.06 9.71 5.51
N PHE A 98 1.26 9.65 5.64
CA PHE A 98 2.03 10.57 6.47
C PHE A 98 3.10 11.16 5.58
N LEU A 99 3.20 12.49 5.45
CA LEU A 99 4.17 13.17 4.57
C LEU A 99 5.35 13.74 5.37
N GLU A 100 6.08 12.89 6.08
CA GLU A 100 7.23 13.35 6.87
C GLU A 100 8.34 14.00 6.04
N GLU A 101 8.46 13.66 4.75
CA GLU A 101 9.43 14.25 3.81
C GLU A 101 9.17 15.74 3.52
N ILE A 102 7.95 16.23 3.79
CA ILE A 102 7.60 17.66 3.71
C ILE A 102 7.52 18.25 5.12
N GLY A 103 6.82 17.58 6.03
CA GLY A 103 6.71 18.01 7.41
C GLY A 103 5.91 17.04 8.27
N GLY A 104 6.44 16.74 9.46
CA GLY A 104 5.88 15.75 10.41
C GLY A 104 4.48 16.05 10.96
N ARG A 105 3.82 17.13 10.51
CA ARG A 105 2.42 17.47 10.84
C ARG A 105 1.43 17.05 9.74
N LEU A 106 1.91 16.76 8.53
CA LEU A 106 1.07 16.47 7.37
C LEU A 106 0.67 14.99 7.36
N ARG A 107 -0.45 14.67 7.99
CA ARG A 107 -0.97 13.30 8.08
C ARG A 107 -2.43 13.24 7.69
N ALA A 108 -2.77 12.38 6.75
CA ALA A 108 -4.15 12.00 6.45
C ALA A 108 -4.46 10.69 7.20
N THR A 109 -5.49 10.72 8.04
CA THR A 109 -5.97 9.53 8.75
C THR A 109 -6.61 8.55 7.76
N ARG A 110 -6.45 7.25 8.01
CA ARG A 110 -7.12 6.21 7.22
C ARG A 110 -8.63 6.28 7.40
N ALA A 111 -9.36 6.50 6.31
CA ALA A 111 -10.83 6.53 6.32
C ALA A 111 -11.47 5.15 6.18
N LEU A 112 -10.83 4.23 5.44
CA LEU A 112 -11.27 2.84 5.29
C LEU A 112 -10.32 1.91 6.04
N SER A 113 -10.85 1.20 7.03
CA SER A 113 -10.12 0.17 7.78
C SER A 113 -10.87 -1.16 7.68
N GLY A 114 -10.16 -2.25 7.89
CA GLY A 114 -10.75 -3.57 7.97
C GLY A 114 -9.80 -4.59 8.57
N PHE A 115 -10.36 -5.69 9.04
CA PHE A 115 -9.63 -6.81 9.61
C PHE A 115 -10.43 -8.10 9.40
N VAL A 116 -9.74 -9.23 9.45
CA VAL A 116 -10.35 -10.56 9.34
C VAL A 116 -10.15 -11.28 10.66
N GLU A 117 -11.23 -11.80 11.22
CA GLU A 117 -11.24 -12.54 12.47
C GLU A 117 -11.67 -13.98 12.21
N ALA A 118 -10.97 -14.93 12.82
CA ALA A 118 -11.29 -16.34 12.75
C ALA A 118 -11.72 -16.82 14.15
N SER A 119 -12.85 -17.51 14.24
CA SER A 119 -13.39 -18.06 15.48
C SER A 119 -13.46 -19.59 15.43
N GLY A 120 -13.27 -20.23 16.59
CA GLY A 120 -13.17 -21.69 16.67
C GLY A 120 -12.01 -22.26 15.85
N VAL A 121 -10.82 -21.65 15.99
CA VAL A 121 -9.61 -22.08 15.30
C VAL A 121 -9.12 -23.41 15.89
N VAL A 122 -8.84 -24.38 15.01
CA VAL A 122 -8.28 -25.68 15.37
C VAL A 122 -7.10 -26.02 14.47
N VAL A 123 -6.26 -26.94 14.94
CA VAL A 123 -5.13 -27.46 14.18
C VAL A 123 -5.60 -28.48 13.14
N ALA A 124 -5.07 -28.39 11.93
CA ALA A 124 -5.22 -29.35 10.86
C ALA A 124 -3.84 -29.89 10.48
N GLU A 125 -3.48 -31.03 11.07
CA GLU A 125 -2.21 -31.70 10.77
C GLU A 125 -2.28 -32.39 9.41
N SER A 126 -1.21 -32.24 8.63
CA SER A 126 -1.01 -32.92 7.37
C SER A 126 0.47 -33.30 7.20
N GLY A 127 0.80 -33.98 6.11
CA GLY A 127 2.18 -34.33 5.77
C GLY A 127 2.48 -34.07 4.30
N GLY A 128 3.76 -34.20 3.95
CA GLY A 128 4.23 -34.20 2.58
C GLY A 128 5.47 -35.07 2.44
N VAL A 129 5.90 -35.29 1.20
CA VAL A 129 7.15 -35.97 0.90
C VAL A 129 7.90 -35.17 -0.15
N LYS A 130 9.14 -34.79 0.14
CA LYS A 130 10.09 -34.35 -0.90
C LYS A 130 10.51 -35.61 -1.65
N ASN A 131 10.12 -35.75 -2.90
CA ASN A 131 10.49 -36.92 -3.70
C ASN A 131 11.80 -36.68 -4.46
N ASN A 132 12.75 -37.60 -4.35
CA ASN A 132 13.88 -37.71 -5.27
C ASN A 132 13.55 -38.80 -6.30
N ILE A 133 13.11 -38.36 -7.48
CA ILE A 133 12.66 -39.26 -8.56
C ILE A 133 13.84 -40.01 -9.21
N VAL A 134 15.05 -39.47 -9.12
CA VAL A 134 16.25 -40.04 -9.76
C VAL A 134 16.94 -41.04 -8.84
N GLN A 135 17.01 -40.76 -7.53
CA GLN A 135 17.68 -41.60 -6.53
C GLN A 135 16.86 -41.68 -5.23
N PRO A 136 15.73 -42.41 -5.23
CA PRO A 136 14.81 -42.45 -4.08
C PRO A 136 15.40 -43.13 -2.84
N GLU A 137 16.40 -44.01 -3.00
CA GLU A 137 16.98 -44.82 -1.92
C GLU A 137 18.07 -44.12 -1.10
N LEU A 138 18.50 -42.91 -1.52
CA LEU A 138 19.49 -42.15 -0.76
C LEU A 138 18.96 -41.84 0.65
N LYS A 139 19.81 -41.99 1.66
CA LYS A 139 19.46 -41.73 3.07
C LYS A 139 19.69 -40.26 3.40
N GLY A 140 18.94 -39.73 4.37
CA GLY A 140 19.05 -38.34 4.79
C GLY A 140 18.28 -37.38 3.88
N GLY A 141 18.75 -36.12 3.75
CA GLY A 141 18.04 -35.06 3.03
C GLY A 141 18.03 -35.19 1.50
N GLU A 142 18.78 -36.15 0.96
CA GLU A 142 19.04 -36.34 -0.47
C GLU A 142 18.00 -37.24 -1.15
N GLY A 143 17.42 -38.23 -0.44
CA GLY A 143 16.40 -39.13 -0.97
C GLY A 143 14.96 -38.63 -0.76
N ASN A 144 14.03 -39.57 -0.60
CA ASN A 144 12.66 -39.24 -0.23
C ASN A 144 12.56 -38.82 1.24
N VAL A 145 12.09 -37.61 1.51
CA VAL A 145 11.99 -37.06 2.88
C VAL A 145 10.55 -36.76 3.23
N PRO A 146 9.89 -37.58 4.07
CA PRO A 146 8.61 -37.24 4.69
C PRO A 146 8.77 -36.06 5.66
N PHE A 147 7.80 -35.16 5.69
CA PHE A 147 7.77 -34.04 6.62
C PHE A 147 6.34 -33.76 7.10
N PRO A 148 6.15 -33.41 8.39
CA PRO A 148 4.86 -32.95 8.89
C PRO A 148 4.58 -31.51 8.47
N ARG A 149 3.30 -31.14 8.41
CA ARG A 149 2.81 -29.78 8.18
C ARG A 149 1.65 -29.51 9.12
N THR A 150 1.80 -28.51 9.98
CA THR A 150 0.74 -28.02 10.85
C THR A 150 0.07 -26.83 10.19
N GLU A 151 -1.20 -26.98 9.83
CA GLU A 151 -2.05 -25.88 9.37
C GLU A 151 -3.12 -25.55 10.40
N PHE A 152 -3.80 -24.41 10.21
CA PHE A 152 -4.94 -24.01 11.04
C PHE A 152 -6.20 -23.92 10.19
N VAL A 153 -7.33 -24.33 10.73
CA VAL A 153 -8.66 -24.11 10.13
C VAL A 153 -9.56 -23.45 11.16
N ALA A 154 -10.64 -22.82 10.73
CA ALA A 154 -11.56 -22.11 11.62
C ALA A 154 -13.00 -22.49 11.31
N LYS A 155 -13.85 -22.50 12.34
CA LYS A 155 -15.29 -22.72 12.18
C LYS A 155 -15.95 -21.57 11.42
N GLU A 156 -15.53 -20.34 11.68
CA GLU A 156 -16.02 -19.14 11.02
C GLU A 156 -14.87 -18.16 10.79
N ILE A 157 -14.85 -17.51 9.62
CA ILE A 157 -13.93 -16.43 9.28
C ILE A 157 -14.77 -15.25 8.83
N LYS A 158 -14.64 -14.10 9.50
CA LYS A 158 -15.44 -12.90 9.24
C LYS A 158 -14.53 -11.71 8.93
N ALA A 159 -14.78 -11.06 7.81
CA ALA A 159 -14.13 -9.81 7.44
C ALA A 159 -14.99 -8.62 7.90
N TYR A 160 -14.39 -7.74 8.70
CA TYR A 160 -15.00 -6.50 9.17
C TYR A 160 -14.38 -5.31 8.45
N PHE A 161 -15.21 -4.33 8.11
CA PHE A 161 -14.79 -3.09 7.48
C PHE A 161 -15.46 -1.90 8.16
N ASN A 162 -14.72 -0.81 8.33
CA ASN A 162 -15.25 0.46 8.81
C ASN A 162 -14.82 1.59 7.88
N LEU A 163 -15.80 2.35 7.40
CA LEU A 163 -15.61 3.54 6.56
C LEU A 163 -16.10 4.77 7.32
N ASP A 164 -15.18 5.67 7.66
CA ASP A 164 -15.49 6.88 8.42
C ASP A 164 -16.09 7.97 7.52
N LEU A 165 -17.41 8.01 7.44
CA LEU A 165 -18.16 9.03 6.69
C LEU A 165 -18.08 10.43 7.31
N ALA A 166 -17.76 10.56 8.59
CA ALA A 166 -17.57 11.87 9.23
C ALA A 166 -16.22 12.46 8.82
N LEU A 167 -15.16 11.66 8.83
CA LEU A 167 -13.84 12.05 8.35
C LEU A 167 -13.87 12.49 6.88
N LEU A 168 -14.51 11.70 6.00
CA LEU A 168 -14.61 12.05 4.58
C LEU A 168 -15.36 13.37 4.33
N ARG A 169 -16.36 13.70 5.16
CA ARG A 169 -17.03 15.01 5.12
C ARG A 169 -16.14 16.13 5.68
N GLY A 170 -15.37 15.83 6.73
CA GLY A 170 -14.43 16.75 7.37
C GLY A 170 -13.28 17.19 6.47
N TYR A 171 -13.02 16.50 5.36
CA TYR A 171 -12.00 16.93 4.39
C TYR A 171 -12.34 18.24 3.67
N GLY A 172 -13.62 18.66 3.64
CA GLY A 172 -14.02 19.91 2.98
C GLY A 172 -13.87 19.89 1.46
N LEU A 173 -13.92 18.69 0.86
CA LEU A 173 -13.91 18.49 -0.59
C LEU A 173 -15.30 18.75 -1.19
N PRO A 174 -15.41 19.06 -2.49
CA PRO A 174 -16.70 19.16 -3.17
C PRO A 174 -17.52 17.86 -3.09
N ASP A 175 -18.84 17.96 -3.13
CA ASP A 175 -19.77 16.82 -2.96
C ASP A 175 -19.44 15.61 -3.84
N ASN A 176 -19.13 15.83 -5.12
CA ASN A 176 -18.78 14.74 -6.03
C ASN A 176 -17.44 14.07 -5.67
N ALA A 177 -16.48 14.83 -5.15
CA ALA A 177 -15.21 14.30 -4.68
C ALA A 177 -15.40 13.42 -3.43
N THR A 178 -16.19 13.88 -2.46
CA THR A 178 -16.54 13.06 -1.28
C THR A 178 -17.32 11.81 -1.66
N LYS A 179 -18.30 11.92 -2.57
CA LYS A 179 -19.03 10.75 -3.12
C LYS A 179 -18.09 9.78 -3.83
N LEU A 180 -17.08 10.27 -4.56
CA LEU A 180 -16.09 9.42 -5.23
C LEU A 180 -15.28 8.62 -4.21
N LEU A 181 -14.81 9.26 -3.13
CA LEU A 181 -14.07 8.56 -2.06
C LEU A 181 -14.92 7.46 -1.41
N ILE A 182 -16.22 7.71 -1.17
CA ILE A 182 -17.14 6.72 -0.64
C ILE A 182 -17.35 5.58 -1.63
N ALA A 183 -17.75 5.88 -2.87
CA ALA A 183 -18.02 4.88 -3.90
C ALA A 183 -16.79 3.99 -4.16
N LEU A 184 -15.60 4.58 -4.25
CA LEU A 184 -14.35 3.86 -4.45
C LEU A 184 -13.99 2.98 -3.25
N SER A 185 -14.24 3.45 -2.02
CA SER A 185 -14.02 2.66 -0.80
C SER A 185 -14.92 1.43 -0.77
N LEU A 186 -16.21 1.60 -1.05
CA LEU A 186 -17.18 0.49 -1.13
C LEU A 186 -16.85 -0.48 -2.28
N PHE A 187 -16.45 0.06 -3.45
CA PHE A 187 -16.01 -0.76 -4.58
C PHE A 187 -14.82 -1.65 -4.19
N LYS A 188 -13.83 -1.10 -3.49
CA LYS A 188 -12.66 -1.85 -3.04
C LYS A 188 -13.03 -2.98 -2.07
N VAL A 189 -13.95 -2.74 -1.14
CA VAL A 189 -14.46 -3.79 -0.23
C VAL A 189 -15.15 -4.90 -1.02
N ARG A 190 -16.09 -4.56 -1.91
CA ARG A 190 -16.78 -5.54 -2.77
C ARG A 190 -15.80 -6.34 -3.62
N ARG A 191 -14.85 -5.67 -4.28
CA ARG A 191 -13.84 -6.30 -5.14
C ARG A 191 -12.89 -7.22 -4.36
N PHE A 192 -12.50 -6.82 -3.14
CA PHE A 192 -11.68 -7.65 -2.26
C PHE A 192 -12.43 -8.94 -1.90
N LEU A 193 -13.71 -8.85 -1.55
CA LEU A 193 -14.53 -10.02 -1.17
C LEU A 193 -14.90 -10.92 -2.36
N SER A 194 -14.91 -10.40 -3.59
CA SER A 194 -15.21 -11.19 -4.79
C SER A 194 -13.98 -11.84 -5.44
N THR A 195 -12.77 -11.35 -5.18
CA THR A 195 -11.55 -11.82 -5.89
C THR A 195 -10.29 -11.96 -5.04
N GLY A 196 -10.19 -11.23 -3.92
CA GLY A 196 -8.94 -11.04 -3.17
C GLY A 196 -8.70 -12.04 -2.03
N LEU A 197 -9.43 -13.15 -2.01
CA LEU A 197 -9.60 -14.00 -0.84
C LEU A 197 -8.60 -15.17 -0.70
N ARG A 198 -7.53 -15.17 -1.50
CA ARG A 198 -6.37 -16.05 -1.31
C ARG A 198 -5.38 -15.43 -0.31
N LEU A 199 -5.79 -15.39 0.96
CA LEU A 199 -5.03 -14.73 2.02
C LEU A 199 -3.91 -15.60 2.61
N ARG A 200 -3.90 -16.90 2.29
CA ARG A 200 -2.88 -17.87 2.69
C ARG A 200 -2.64 -18.90 1.59
N THR A 201 -1.46 -19.50 1.57
CA THR A 201 -0.99 -20.36 0.47
C THR A 201 -1.92 -21.53 0.15
N ALA A 202 -2.54 -22.14 1.19
CA ALA A 202 -3.31 -23.38 1.09
C ALA A 202 -4.84 -23.20 1.21
N CYS A 203 -5.35 -21.96 1.24
CA CYS A 203 -6.80 -21.74 1.30
C CYS A 203 -7.20 -20.61 0.36
N ASP A 204 -8.16 -20.91 -0.51
CA ASP A 204 -8.96 -19.94 -1.23
C ASP A 204 -10.29 -19.79 -0.46
N LEU A 205 -10.57 -18.58 0.03
CA LEU A 205 -11.84 -18.32 0.71
C LEU A 205 -12.87 -17.82 -0.30
N ASP A 206 -14.12 -18.21 -0.10
CA ASP A 206 -15.27 -17.62 -0.78
C ASP A 206 -16.18 -16.96 0.25
N MET A 207 -16.79 -15.85 -0.12
CA MET A 207 -17.74 -15.17 0.74
C MET A 207 -19.02 -16.01 0.86
N VAL A 208 -19.42 -16.32 2.09
CA VAL A 208 -20.71 -16.95 2.39
C VAL A 208 -21.74 -15.86 2.68
N GLY A 209 -22.84 -15.84 1.91
CA GLY A 209 -23.90 -14.84 2.05
C GLY A 209 -23.55 -13.50 1.40
N ASP A 210 -24.06 -12.41 1.97
CA ASP A 210 -23.88 -11.05 1.45
C ASP A 210 -23.34 -10.11 2.55
N LEU A 211 -22.87 -8.94 2.13
CA LEU A 211 -22.37 -7.89 3.02
C LEU A 211 -23.47 -7.43 3.99
N THR A 212 -23.17 -7.55 5.27
CA THR A 212 -24.04 -7.02 6.33
C THR A 212 -23.63 -5.61 6.70
N VAL A 213 -24.51 -4.64 6.46
CA VAL A 213 -24.32 -3.25 6.87
C VAL A 213 -24.89 -3.06 8.27
N THR A 214 -24.04 -2.69 9.22
CA THR A 214 -24.47 -2.38 10.59
C THR A 214 -24.90 -0.92 10.75
N ARG A 215 -24.30 -0.01 10.00
CA ARG A 215 -24.65 1.42 9.95
C ARG A 215 -24.34 2.05 8.58
N PRO A 216 -25.14 3.02 8.11
CA PRO A 216 -26.41 3.46 8.71
C PRO A 216 -27.54 2.43 8.49
N ASN A 217 -28.58 2.50 9.31
CA ASN A 217 -29.70 1.55 9.25
C ASN A 217 -30.41 1.60 7.88
N GLY A 218 -30.69 0.43 7.30
CA GLY A 218 -31.36 0.30 6.01
C GLY A 218 -30.50 0.63 4.79
N PHE A 219 -29.21 0.95 4.97
CA PHE A 219 -28.30 1.13 3.85
C PHE A 219 -27.83 -0.23 3.30
N MET A 220 -27.88 -0.37 1.99
CA MET A 220 -27.39 -1.54 1.27
C MET A 220 -26.20 -1.13 0.41
N ILE A 221 -25.11 -1.90 0.50
CA ILE A 221 -23.95 -1.70 -0.38
C ILE A 221 -24.31 -2.26 -1.76
N SER A 222 -24.24 -1.43 -2.80
CA SER A 222 -24.53 -1.86 -4.16
C SER A 222 -23.56 -2.94 -4.65
N GLU A 223 -23.96 -3.64 -5.70
CA GLU A 223 -23.12 -4.63 -6.38
C GLU A 223 -21.85 -4.02 -6.97
N GLU A 224 -20.81 -4.84 -7.11
CA GLU A 224 -19.50 -4.41 -7.60
C GLU A 224 -19.59 -3.65 -8.94
N LYS A 225 -20.37 -4.17 -9.89
CA LYS A 225 -20.56 -3.54 -11.21
C LYS A 225 -21.22 -2.17 -11.11
N ALA A 226 -22.22 -2.02 -10.24
CA ALA A 226 -22.91 -0.74 -10.04
C ALA A 226 -21.98 0.29 -9.39
N LEU A 227 -21.21 -0.12 -8.37
CA LEU A 227 -20.20 0.74 -7.74
C LEU A 227 -19.11 1.17 -8.73
N LEU A 228 -18.67 0.29 -9.62
CA LEU A 228 -17.68 0.63 -10.65
C LEU A 228 -18.24 1.66 -11.64
N GLN A 229 -19.51 1.54 -12.06
CA GLN A 229 -20.14 2.54 -12.92
C GLN A 229 -20.30 3.88 -12.21
N GLU A 230 -20.66 3.86 -10.93
CA GLU A 230 -20.77 5.08 -10.13
C GLU A 230 -19.40 5.75 -9.95
N CYS A 231 -18.34 4.97 -9.72
CA CYS A 231 -16.97 5.48 -9.72
C CYS A 231 -16.66 6.17 -11.04
N LYS A 232 -16.91 5.54 -12.21
CA LYS A 232 -16.67 6.16 -13.53
C LYS A 232 -17.37 7.51 -13.67
N ARG A 233 -18.66 7.57 -13.33
CA ARG A 233 -19.46 8.79 -13.41
C ARG A 233 -18.89 9.90 -12.53
N LEU A 234 -18.50 9.57 -11.31
CA LEU A 234 -17.93 10.51 -10.35
C LEU A 234 -16.51 10.96 -10.73
N ILE A 235 -15.69 10.06 -11.28
CA ILE A 235 -14.36 10.37 -11.83
C ILE A 235 -14.50 11.42 -12.93
N ALA A 236 -15.40 11.20 -13.89
CA ALA A 236 -15.66 12.17 -14.96
C ALA A 236 -16.10 13.53 -14.40
N SER A 237 -16.93 13.54 -13.36
CA SER A 237 -17.40 14.76 -12.68
C SER A 237 -16.30 15.48 -11.90
N CYS A 238 -15.26 14.76 -11.46
CA CYS A 238 -14.15 15.29 -10.67
C CYS A 238 -12.92 15.63 -11.51
N LYS A 239 -12.92 15.38 -12.84
CA LYS A 239 -11.77 15.69 -13.73
C LYS A 239 -11.17 17.08 -13.53
N PRO A 240 -11.95 18.18 -13.37
CA PRO A 240 -11.39 19.51 -13.14
C PRO A 240 -10.60 19.66 -11.83
N LEU A 241 -10.75 18.71 -10.89
CA LEU A 241 -10.05 18.69 -9.60
C LEU A 241 -8.76 17.86 -9.64
N PHE A 242 -8.51 17.13 -10.73
CA PHE A 242 -7.32 16.29 -10.88
C PHE A 242 -6.16 17.06 -11.49
N ALA A 243 -4.97 16.49 -11.38
CA ALA A 243 -3.81 16.99 -12.12
C ALA A 243 -4.05 16.94 -13.63
N ASP A 244 -3.38 17.82 -14.37
CA ASP A 244 -3.30 17.76 -15.83
C ASP A 244 -1.81 17.67 -16.23
N PRO A 245 -1.36 16.54 -16.81
CA PRO A 245 -2.10 15.31 -17.08
C PRO A 245 -2.55 14.58 -15.79
N ILE A 246 -3.62 13.77 -15.90
CA ILE A 246 -4.24 13.03 -14.78
C ILE A 246 -3.21 12.17 -14.02
N ILE A 247 -2.37 11.46 -14.77
CA ILE A 247 -1.27 10.68 -14.20
C ILE A 247 -0.07 11.60 -14.11
N THR A 248 0.33 11.91 -12.88
CA THR A 248 1.56 12.66 -12.65
C THR A 248 2.74 11.72 -12.76
N GLU A 249 3.64 12.01 -13.69
CA GLU A 249 4.88 11.24 -13.84
C GLU A 249 6.02 11.94 -13.13
N VAL A 250 6.80 11.18 -12.36
CA VAL A 250 8.01 11.66 -11.68
C VAL A 250 9.22 10.79 -12.05
N GLU A 251 10.37 11.42 -12.22
CA GLU A 251 11.65 10.73 -12.39
C GLU A 251 12.28 10.50 -11.02
N TRP A 252 12.60 9.25 -10.72
CA TRP A 252 13.42 8.89 -9.58
C TRP A 252 14.80 8.37 -10.05
N LYS A 253 15.84 8.77 -9.33
CA LYS A 253 17.22 8.32 -9.55
C LYS A 253 17.73 7.63 -8.29
N PRO A 254 18.42 6.49 -8.40
CA PRO A 254 19.13 5.91 -7.28
C PRO A 254 20.14 6.92 -6.74
N THR A 255 20.02 7.28 -5.46
CA THR A 255 21.07 8.05 -4.79
C THR A 255 22.36 7.24 -4.83
N LYS A 256 23.42 7.76 -5.44
CA LYS A 256 24.75 7.15 -5.35
C LYS A 256 25.10 7.07 -3.86
N LYS A 257 25.28 5.86 -3.32
CA LYS A 257 25.90 5.71 -2.00
C LYS A 257 27.24 6.44 -2.08
N LYS A 258 27.40 7.52 -1.30
CA LYS A 258 28.75 8.00 -0.97
C LYS A 258 29.43 6.80 -0.34
N GLY A 259 30.41 6.22 -1.03
CA GLY A 259 31.28 5.23 -0.42
C GLY A 259 31.80 5.88 0.86
N LYS A 260 31.54 5.26 2.00
CA LYS A 260 32.37 5.52 3.17
C LYS A 260 33.78 5.16 2.70
N GLU A 261 34.61 6.16 2.43
CA GLU A 261 36.04 5.98 2.54
C GLU A 261 36.26 5.38 3.93
N LYS A 262 36.64 4.11 3.96
CA LYS A 262 37.20 3.51 5.17
C LYS A 262 38.50 4.26 5.41
N THR A 263 38.45 5.35 6.17
CA THR A 263 39.59 5.80 6.94
C THR A 263 39.97 4.63 7.84
N GLY A 264 41.10 4.01 7.52
CA GLY A 264 41.65 2.93 8.30
C GLY A 264 41.92 3.44 9.71
N ASP A 265 41.31 2.80 10.69
CA ASP A 265 41.92 2.64 11.98
C ASP A 265 41.85 1.16 12.34
N SER A 266 43.02 0.61 12.64
CA SER A 266 43.23 -0.80 12.93
C SER A 266 42.92 -1.05 14.40
N GLU A 267 41.71 -1.54 14.70
CA GLU A 267 41.42 -2.15 16.00
C GLU A 267 41.48 -3.67 15.86
N GLN A 268 42.42 -4.26 16.62
CA GLN A 268 42.60 -5.68 16.82
C GLN A 268 41.35 -6.28 17.50
N PRO A 269 40.95 -7.53 17.18
CA PRO A 269 39.90 -8.20 17.93
C PRO A 269 40.46 -8.65 19.29
N ALA A 270 39.79 -8.23 20.37
CA ALA A 270 39.97 -8.79 21.71
C ALA A 270 39.37 -10.21 21.79
N PRO A 271 39.91 -11.11 22.65
CA PRO A 271 39.41 -12.47 22.78
C PRO A 271 38.13 -12.54 23.61
N ASP A 272 37.20 -13.39 23.19
CA ASP A 272 36.05 -13.82 24.01
C ASP A 272 36.55 -14.74 25.15
N GLU A 273 36.50 -14.24 26.38
CA GLU A 273 36.51 -15.04 27.60
C GLU A 273 35.12 -14.93 28.24
N ASN A 274 34.41 -16.06 28.33
CA ASN A 274 33.62 -16.50 29.50
C ASN A 274 32.79 -17.74 29.13
N ASP A 275 33.48 -18.88 29.05
CA ASP A 275 32.95 -20.17 29.48
C ASP A 275 33.39 -20.33 30.94
N GLU A 276 32.45 -20.51 31.87
CA GLU A 276 32.55 -21.21 33.17
C GLU A 276 31.58 -20.65 34.22
N ASP A 277 30.59 -21.47 34.59
CA ASP A 277 30.34 -21.91 35.97
C ASP A 277 29.29 -23.04 35.89
N LYS A 278 29.69 -24.32 36.06
CA LYS A 278 29.84 -25.11 37.30
C LYS A 278 28.55 -25.76 37.78
N GLU A 279 28.58 -27.09 37.89
CA GLU A 279 28.37 -27.76 39.18
C GLU A 279 28.96 -29.19 39.21
N GLU A 280 29.90 -29.34 40.15
CA GLU A 280 30.59 -30.52 40.68
C GLU A 280 29.68 -31.24 41.69
N ASN A 281 29.57 -32.57 41.77
CA ASN A 281 30.28 -33.53 42.66
C ASN A 281 29.27 -34.68 42.92
N GLY A 282 29.57 -35.93 43.20
CA GLY A 282 30.78 -36.67 43.56
C GLY A 282 30.34 -38.07 44.04
N GLU A 283 31.29 -39.01 44.05
CA GLU A 283 31.23 -40.44 44.45
C GLU A 283 30.47 -41.44 43.56
#